data_AF-A0A1Y2BTE2-F1
#
_entry.id   AF-A0A1Y2BTE2-F1
#
_cell.length_a   1.000
_cell.length_b   1.000
_cell.length_c   1.000
_cell.angle_alpha   90.00
_cell.angle_beta   90.00
_cell.angle_gamma   90.00
#
_symmetry.space_group_name_H-M   'P 1'
#
loop_
_entity.id
_entity.type
_entity.pdbx_description
1 polymer ?
#
loop_
_entity_poly.entity_id
_entity_poly.type
_entity_poly.pdbx_seq_one_letter_code
_entity_poly.pdbx_strand_id
1 'polypeptide(L)'
;MSFTFKESSSYLFNKDDQEYIFNKKKLINSSAVQLCVKKHYIYIYWKLYNTHLEIQFAPTLMDFAIFKINLPKNMTDNIQFKEDKDGKLIHMFLLSNDGIIFKYSIDIKSKEIVLQNQYIIRNIQKQQLLFFKAIDQDNFVITTNLNEIFLIRKLKGINLNI
;
A
#
# COMPACT_ATOMS: atom_id res chain seq x y z
N MET A 1 19.63 15.72 11.03
CA MET A 1 18.33 16.20 11.55
C MET A 1 17.23 15.71 10.63
N SER A 2 16.39 14.79 11.08
CA SER A 2 15.23 14.33 10.30
C SER A 2 14.02 15.20 10.63
N PHE A 3 13.50 15.89 9.62
CA PHE A 3 12.23 16.60 9.70
C PHE A 3 11.10 15.58 9.64
N THR A 4 10.29 15.52 10.69
CA THR A 4 9.03 14.78 10.71
C THR A 4 7.89 15.77 10.48
N PHE A 5 7.15 15.58 9.39
CA PHE A 5 5.91 16.32 9.14
C PHE A 5 4.88 15.95 10.21
N LYS A 6 4.43 16.97 10.95
CA LYS A 6 3.30 16.90 11.87
C LYS A 6 2.13 17.60 11.17
N GLU A 7 1.12 16.85 10.75
CA GLU A 7 -0.18 17.43 10.46
C GLU A 7 -1.23 16.82 11.39
N SER A 8 -1.83 17.74 12.13
CA SER A 8 -2.85 17.53 13.14
C SER A 8 -4.24 17.48 12.51
N SER A 9 -5.09 16.57 12.97
CA SER A 9 -6.48 16.92 13.21
C SER A 9 -7.00 16.14 14.42
N SER A 10 -7.69 16.88 15.27
CA SER A 10 -8.12 16.57 16.62
C SER A 10 -9.26 15.55 16.66
N TYR A 11 -9.01 14.39 17.25
CA TYR A 11 -10.00 13.62 18.01
C TYR A 11 -9.31 13.06 19.26
N LEU A 12 -9.81 13.45 20.43
CA LEU A 12 -9.50 12.88 21.74
C LEU A 12 -10.13 11.49 21.83
N PHE A 13 -9.49 10.51 21.20
CA PHE A 13 -9.53 9.13 21.70
C PHE A 13 -8.12 8.82 22.18
N ASN A 14 -8.02 8.32 23.41
CA ASN A 14 -6.75 8.00 24.04
C ASN A 14 -5.95 7.09 23.09
N LYS A 15 -4.74 7.53 22.74
CA LYS A 15 -3.83 6.75 21.88
C LYS A 15 -3.61 5.35 22.45
N ASP A 16 -3.64 5.26 23.77
CA ASP A 16 -3.51 4.03 24.56
C ASP A 16 -4.73 3.09 24.41
N ASP A 17 -5.95 3.61 24.25
CA ASP A 17 -7.16 2.76 24.16
C ASP A 17 -7.35 2.14 22.77
N GLN A 18 -6.90 2.82 21.70
CA GLN A 18 -6.83 2.22 20.36
C GLN A 18 -5.69 1.20 20.25
N GLU A 19 -4.55 1.45 20.87
CA GLU A 19 -3.45 0.47 20.94
C GLU A 19 -3.81 -0.77 21.77
N TYR A 20 -4.59 -0.63 22.85
CA TYR A 20 -4.86 -1.72 23.79
C TYR A 20 -5.73 -2.86 23.21
N ILE A 21 -6.70 -2.54 22.35
CA ILE A 21 -7.57 -3.54 21.70
C ILE A 21 -6.92 -4.11 20.43
N PHE A 22 -6.13 -3.30 19.69
CA PHE A 22 -5.45 -3.74 18.45
C PHE A 22 -4.16 -4.52 18.67
N ASN A 23 -3.38 -4.23 19.70
CA ASN A 23 -2.05 -4.83 19.86
C ASN A 23 -2.07 -6.36 20.10
N LYS A 24 -3.19 -6.95 20.54
CA LYS A 24 -3.28 -8.41 20.73
C LYS A 24 -3.56 -9.21 19.45
N LYS A 25 -4.06 -8.58 18.37
CA LYS A 25 -4.39 -9.26 17.10
C LYS A 25 -3.68 -8.66 15.88
N LYS A 26 -2.73 -7.76 16.10
CA LYS A 26 -1.91 -7.17 15.04
C LYS A 26 -0.95 -8.21 14.47
N LEU A 27 -0.74 -8.20 13.16
CA LEU A 27 0.39 -8.88 12.52
C LEU A 27 1.70 -8.47 13.20
N ILE A 28 2.39 -9.42 13.84
CA ILE A 28 3.63 -9.14 14.57
C ILE A 28 4.72 -8.70 13.59
N ASN A 29 5.40 -7.59 13.92
CA ASN A 29 6.43 -6.95 13.10
C ASN A 29 5.92 -6.58 11.69
N SER A 30 4.74 -5.95 11.64
CA SER A 30 4.14 -5.43 10.41
C SER A 30 4.40 -3.96 10.20
N SER A 31 4.44 -3.58 8.93
CA SER A 31 4.30 -2.21 8.46
C SER A 31 2.82 -1.79 8.56
N ALA A 32 2.56 -0.49 8.71
CA ALA A 32 1.20 0.02 8.91
C ALA A 32 0.98 1.36 8.20
N VAL A 33 -0.26 1.59 7.76
CA VAL A 33 -0.73 2.87 7.25
C VAL A 33 -2.13 3.17 7.76
N GLN A 34 -2.39 4.45 8.02
CA GLN A 34 -3.71 4.97 8.31
C GLN A 34 -4.18 5.77 7.10
N LEU A 35 -5.39 5.48 6.62
CA LEU A 35 -6.03 6.20 5.51
C LEU A 35 -7.28 6.90 6.02
N CYS A 36 -7.55 8.11 5.53
CA CYS A 36 -8.77 8.85 5.83
C CYS A 36 -9.74 8.75 4.66
N VAL A 37 -10.72 7.86 4.76
CA VAL A 37 -11.74 7.63 3.72
C VAL A 37 -13.05 8.23 4.17
N LYS A 38 -13.54 9.27 3.48
CA LYS A 38 -14.80 9.96 3.82
C LYS A 38 -14.92 10.30 5.32
N LYS A 39 -13.87 10.89 5.90
CA LYS A 39 -13.79 11.25 7.33
C LYS A 39 -13.78 10.07 8.30
N HIS A 40 -13.57 8.85 7.82
CA HIS A 40 -13.37 7.65 8.64
C HIS A 40 -11.93 7.17 8.49
N TYR A 41 -11.30 6.81 9.61
CA TYR A 41 -9.96 6.28 9.60
C TYR A 41 -9.98 4.76 9.44
N ILE A 42 -9.22 4.29 8.47
CA ILE A 42 -9.02 2.88 8.17
C ILE A 42 -7.55 2.56 8.42
N TYR A 43 -7.29 1.44 9.10
CA TYR A 43 -5.94 0.97 9.35
C TYR A 43 -5.65 -0.25 8.48
N ILE A 44 -4.48 -0.25 7.85
CA ILE A 44 -3.99 -1.37 7.07
C ILE A 44 -2.63 -1.74 7.60
N TYR A 45 -2.48 -3.02 7.95
CA TYR A 45 -1.22 -3.62 8.35
C TYR A 45 -0.80 -4.61 7.28
N TRP A 46 0.49 -4.71 7.02
CA TRP A 46 0.98 -5.72 6.08
C TRP A 46 2.34 -6.25 6.47
N LYS A 47 2.62 -7.44 5.96
CA LYS A 47 3.91 -8.10 6.13
C LYS A 47 4.24 -8.92 4.89
N LEU A 48 5.37 -8.58 4.27
CA LEU A 48 5.90 -9.34 3.16
C LEU A 48 6.70 -10.53 3.68
N TYR A 49 6.31 -11.73 3.27
CA TYR A 49 7.06 -12.96 3.45
C TYR A 49 7.72 -13.36 2.12
N ASN A 50 8.68 -14.28 2.18
CA ASN A 50 9.36 -14.80 0.99
C ASN A 50 8.40 -15.46 -0.04
N THR A 51 7.22 -15.91 0.41
CA THR A 51 6.26 -16.66 -0.42
C THR A 51 4.97 -15.89 -0.70
N HIS A 52 4.62 -14.91 0.13
CA HIS A 52 3.34 -14.21 0.04
C HIS A 52 3.40 -12.88 0.77
N LEU A 53 2.45 -12.01 0.47
CA LEU A 53 2.10 -10.86 1.28
C LEU A 53 0.87 -11.18 2.12
N GLU A 54 0.95 -10.90 3.42
CA GLU A 54 -0.21 -10.90 4.29
C GLU A 54 -0.63 -9.45 4.58
N ILE A 55 -1.92 -9.17 4.44
CA ILE A 55 -2.51 -7.86 4.69
C ILE A 55 -3.64 -8.05 5.69
N GLN A 56 -3.62 -7.29 6.78
CA GLN A 56 -4.75 -7.15 7.68
C GLN A 56 -5.39 -5.79 7.42
N PHE A 57 -6.58 -5.84 6.85
CA PHE A 57 -7.43 -4.70 6.55
C PHE A 57 -8.45 -4.50 7.66
N ALA A 58 -8.37 -3.38 8.37
CA ALA A 58 -9.26 -3.06 9.48
C ALA A 58 -10.10 -1.81 9.16
N PRO A 59 -11.28 -1.96 8.52
CA PRO A 59 -12.14 -0.83 8.17
C PRO A 59 -12.79 -0.18 9.39
N THR A 60 -12.90 -0.90 10.51
CA THR A 60 -13.34 -0.37 11.81
C THR A 60 -12.46 -0.92 12.92
N LEU A 61 -12.65 -0.44 14.15
CA LEU A 61 -11.86 -0.93 15.27
C LEU A 61 -12.21 -2.35 15.72
N MET A 62 -13.40 -2.84 15.38
CA MET A 62 -13.89 -4.16 15.81
C MET A 62 -13.92 -5.19 14.69
N ASP A 63 -13.67 -4.76 13.46
CA ASP A 63 -13.82 -5.58 12.26
C ASP A 63 -12.55 -5.56 11.43
N PHE A 64 -12.12 -6.73 10.99
CA PHE A 64 -10.95 -6.88 10.12
C PHE A 64 -11.11 -8.05 9.16
N ALA A 65 -10.41 -7.95 8.04
CA ALA A 65 -10.17 -9.04 7.09
C ALA A 65 -8.67 -9.28 6.96
N ILE A 66 -8.28 -10.54 6.76
CA ILE A 66 -6.89 -10.90 6.45
C ILE A 66 -6.86 -11.45 5.03
N PHE A 67 -5.96 -10.91 4.23
CA PHE A 67 -5.69 -11.33 2.87
C PHE A 67 -4.30 -11.94 2.78
N LYS A 68 -4.21 -13.03 2.02
CA LYS A 68 -2.95 -13.67 1.67
C LYS A 68 -2.79 -13.68 0.16
N ILE A 69 -1.83 -12.91 -0.34
CA ILE A 69 -1.57 -12.79 -1.77
C ILE A 69 -0.26 -13.51 -2.07
N ASN A 70 -0.32 -14.54 -2.89
CA ASN A 70 0.89 -15.15 -3.43
C ASN A 70 1.53 -14.18 -4.41
N LEU A 71 2.77 -13.80 -4.16
CA LEU A 71 3.49 -12.87 -5.01
C LEU A 71 4.60 -13.58 -5.78
N PRO A 72 4.98 -13.09 -6.96
CA PRO A 72 6.18 -13.54 -7.65
C PRO A 72 7.42 -13.40 -6.76
N LYS A 73 8.48 -14.15 -7.10
CA LYS A 73 9.80 -13.98 -6.47
C LYS A 73 10.31 -12.54 -6.70
N ASN A 74 11.20 -12.06 -5.83
CA ASN A 74 11.84 -10.73 -5.92
C ASN A 74 10.94 -9.52 -5.63
N MET A 75 10.02 -9.66 -4.68
CA MET A 75 9.26 -8.53 -4.15
C MET A 75 10.04 -7.72 -3.12
N THR A 76 9.70 -6.43 -3.02
CA THR A 76 10.18 -5.55 -1.97
C THR A 76 9.02 -5.05 -1.13
N ASP A 77 9.29 -4.68 0.12
CA ASP A 77 8.29 -4.06 1.00
C ASP A 77 8.00 -2.59 0.63
N ASN A 78 8.04 -2.27 -0.66
CA ASN A 78 7.68 -0.98 -1.22
C ASN A 78 6.20 -1.01 -1.62
N ILE A 79 5.33 -0.99 -0.61
CA ILE A 79 3.88 -1.06 -0.78
C ILE A 79 3.28 0.30 -0.48
N GLN A 80 2.40 0.79 -1.36
CA GLN A 80 1.71 2.07 -1.21
C GLN A 80 0.20 1.86 -1.25
N PHE A 81 -0.53 2.62 -0.44
CA PHE A 81 -1.99 2.60 -0.41
C PHE A 81 -2.54 3.98 -0.71
N LYS A 82 -3.63 4.04 -1.50
CA LYS A 82 -4.35 5.25 -1.85
C LYS A 82 -5.84 4.99 -1.91
N GLU A 83 -6.62 5.83 -1.28
CA GLU A 83 -8.06 5.81 -1.38
C GLU A 83 -8.54 6.17 -2.79
N ASP A 84 -9.67 5.60 -3.17
CA ASP A 84 -10.39 6.04 -4.35
C ASP A 84 -11.17 7.34 -4.09
N LYS A 85 -11.41 8.12 -5.14
CA LYS A 85 -12.16 9.38 -5.08
C LYS A 85 -13.55 9.17 -4.49
N ASP A 86 -14.18 8.04 -4.79
CA ASP A 86 -15.51 7.71 -4.28
C ASP A 86 -15.49 7.13 -2.87
N GLY A 87 -14.31 6.90 -2.29
CA GLY A 87 -14.12 6.32 -0.96
C GLY A 87 -14.74 4.94 -0.79
N LYS A 88 -14.89 4.19 -1.88
CA LYS A 88 -15.40 2.80 -1.87
C LYS A 88 -14.25 1.79 -1.91
N LEU A 89 -13.17 2.14 -2.60
CA LEU A 89 -12.03 1.29 -2.83
C LEU A 89 -10.77 1.89 -2.20
N ILE A 90 -9.82 1.02 -1.89
CA ILE A 90 -8.44 1.38 -1.61
C ILE A 90 -7.58 0.71 -2.66
N HIS A 91 -6.80 1.50 -3.37
CA HIS A 91 -5.78 1.03 -4.29
C HIS A 91 -4.50 0.70 -3.54
N MET A 92 -4.00 -0.51 -3.73
CA MET A 92 -2.69 -0.93 -3.25
C MET A 92 -1.75 -1.10 -4.44
N PHE A 93 -0.55 -0.53 -4.33
CA PHE A 93 0.49 -0.60 -5.35
C PHE A 93 1.72 -1.29 -4.77
N LEU A 94 2.23 -2.29 -5.49
CA LEU A 94 3.48 -2.97 -5.16
C LEU A 94 4.46 -2.83 -6.30
N LEU A 95 5.69 -2.44 -6.00
CA LEU A 95 6.76 -2.41 -6.97
C LEU A 95 7.72 -3.59 -6.74
N SER A 96 7.84 -4.46 -7.75
CA SER A 96 8.87 -5.52 -7.75
C SER A 96 10.24 -4.96 -8.10
N ASN A 97 11.30 -5.69 -7.73
CA ASN A 97 12.67 -5.35 -8.13
C ASN A 97 12.88 -5.39 -9.64
N ASP A 98 12.05 -6.14 -10.37
CA ASP A 98 12.10 -6.23 -11.84
C ASP A 98 11.38 -5.05 -12.53
N GLY A 99 10.95 -4.04 -11.75
CA GLY A 99 10.31 -2.84 -12.27
C GLY A 99 8.85 -3.04 -12.67
N ILE A 100 8.15 -4.03 -12.08
CA ILE A 100 6.73 -4.28 -12.32
C ILE A 100 5.92 -3.67 -11.18
N ILE A 101 4.98 -2.77 -11.50
CA ILE A 101 3.98 -2.27 -10.57
C ILE A 101 2.73 -3.16 -10.66
N PHE A 102 2.34 -3.76 -9.54
CA PHE A 102 1.06 -4.45 -9.38
C PHE A 102 0.06 -3.51 -8.74
N LYS A 103 -1.09 -3.32 -9.38
CA LYS A 103 -2.21 -2.53 -8.85
C LYS A 103 -3.32 -3.46 -8.39
N TYR A 104 -3.64 -3.41 -7.11
CA TYR A 104 -4.78 -4.10 -6.51
C TYR A 104 -5.84 -3.09 -6.09
N SER A 105 -7.10 -3.53 -6.05
CA SER A 105 -8.20 -2.82 -5.41
C SER A 105 -8.69 -3.64 -4.21
N ILE A 106 -8.89 -2.97 -3.08
CA ILE A 106 -9.54 -3.51 -1.89
C ILE A 106 -10.89 -2.82 -1.77
N ASP A 107 -11.99 -3.57 -1.89
CA ASP A 107 -13.32 -3.03 -1.63
C ASP A 107 -13.57 -2.98 -0.12
N ILE A 108 -13.91 -1.79 0.38
CA ILE A 108 -14.06 -1.55 1.82
C ILE A 108 -15.27 -2.31 2.39
N LYS A 109 -16.34 -2.46 1.59
CA LYS A 109 -17.61 -3.06 2.01
C LYS A 109 -17.59 -4.57 1.84
N SER A 110 -17.25 -5.08 0.67
CA SER A 110 -17.19 -6.53 0.42
C SER A 110 -15.97 -7.17 1.07
N LYS A 111 -14.95 -6.38 1.43
CA LYS A 111 -13.66 -6.85 1.94
C LYS A 111 -13.02 -7.83 0.96
N GLU A 112 -13.10 -7.52 -0.33
CA GLU A 112 -12.48 -8.30 -1.38
C GLU A 112 -11.25 -7.58 -1.90
N ILE A 113 -10.23 -8.36 -2.25
CA ILE A 113 -9.01 -7.86 -2.87
C ILE A 113 -8.85 -8.45 -4.26
N VAL A 114 -8.67 -7.60 -5.27
CA VAL A 114 -8.61 -7.99 -6.68
C VAL A 114 -7.40 -7.36 -7.33
N LEU A 115 -6.62 -8.17 -8.07
CA LEU A 115 -5.57 -7.66 -8.94
C LEU A 115 -6.22 -6.99 -10.15
N GLN A 116 -5.98 -5.69 -10.31
CA GLN A 116 -6.55 -4.89 -11.40
C GLN A 116 -5.64 -4.92 -12.62
N ASN A 117 -4.36 -4.61 -12.45
CA ASN A 117 -3.43 -4.55 -13.57
C ASN A 117 -1.96 -4.67 -13.14
N GLN A 118 -1.08 -4.87 -14.12
CA GLN A 118 0.37 -4.87 -14.00
C GLN A 118 0.98 -3.88 -15.00
N TYR A 119 1.99 -3.13 -14.57
CA TYR A 119 2.66 -2.13 -15.38
C TYR A 119 4.16 -2.35 -15.35
N ILE A 120 4.80 -2.42 -16.52
CA ILE A 120 6.24 -2.71 -16.64
C ILE A 120 7.00 -1.42 -16.91
N ILE A 121 7.98 -1.11 -16.05
CA ILE A 121 8.88 0.03 -16.19
C ILE A 121 10.21 -0.46 -16.75
N ARG A 122 10.36 -0.37 -18.07
CA ARG A 122 11.54 -0.91 -18.78
C ARG A 122 12.87 -0.32 -18.31
N ASN A 123 12.90 0.97 -17.98
CA ASN A 123 14.14 1.69 -17.66
C ASN A 123 14.72 1.34 -16.28
N ILE A 124 13.98 0.63 -15.44
CA ILE A 124 14.39 0.29 -14.06
C ILE A 124 14.93 -1.14 -13.97
N GLN A 125 14.70 -1.95 -14.99
CA GLN A 125 15.15 -3.35 -15.03
C GLN A 125 16.67 -3.41 -14.80
N LYS A 126 17.09 -4.02 -13.68
CA LYS A 126 18.48 -4.20 -13.18
C LYS A 126 19.01 -3.12 -12.21
N GLN A 127 18.23 -2.11 -11.85
CA GLN A 127 18.64 -1.15 -10.81
C GLN A 127 18.05 -1.53 -9.45
N GLN A 128 18.78 -1.26 -8.36
CA GLN A 128 18.23 -1.45 -7.02
C GLN A 128 17.33 -0.26 -6.69
N LEU A 129 16.08 -0.56 -6.36
CA LEU A 129 15.08 0.41 -5.94
C LEU A 129 15.36 0.85 -4.49
N LEU A 130 15.40 2.16 -4.26
CA LEU A 130 15.54 2.74 -2.92
C LEU A 130 14.23 3.27 -2.37
N PHE A 131 13.38 3.83 -3.24
CA PHE A 131 12.15 4.48 -2.82
C PHE A 131 11.07 4.34 -3.89
N PHE A 132 9.84 4.13 -3.44
CA PHE A 132 8.66 4.13 -4.29
C PHE A 132 7.52 4.87 -3.58
N LYS A 133 6.95 5.85 -4.26
CA LYS A 133 5.84 6.65 -3.74
C LYS A 133 4.77 6.84 -4.79
N ALA A 134 3.54 6.46 -4.44
CA ALA A 134 2.35 6.87 -5.17
C ALA A 134 2.01 8.32 -4.79
N ILE A 135 2.00 9.22 -5.76
CA ILE A 135 1.48 10.58 -5.58
C ILE A 135 -0.05 10.49 -5.52
N ASP A 136 -0.63 9.86 -6.54
CA ASP A 136 -2.05 9.54 -6.66
C ASP A 136 -2.21 8.15 -7.31
N GLN A 137 -3.37 7.85 -7.90
CA GLN A 137 -3.66 6.54 -8.49
C GLN A 137 -2.86 6.22 -9.75
N ASP A 138 -2.34 7.25 -10.42
CA ASP A 138 -1.78 7.16 -11.78
C ASP A 138 -0.35 7.72 -11.87
N ASN A 139 0.09 8.47 -10.86
CA ASN A 139 1.38 9.16 -10.82
C ASN A 139 2.27 8.64 -9.68
N PHE A 140 3.52 8.35 -10.00
CA PHE A 140 4.47 7.71 -9.09
C PHE A 140 5.85 8.36 -9.19
N VAL A 141 6.58 8.31 -8.06
CA VAL A 141 7.99 8.66 -7.98
C VAL A 141 8.76 7.44 -7.54
N ILE A 142 9.84 7.14 -8.25
CA ILE A 142 10.78 6.07 -7.90
C ILE A 142 12.18 6.67 -7.84
N THR A 143 12.95 6.27 -6.83
CA THR A 143 14.39 6.54 -6.80
C THR A 143 15.19 5.25 -6.74
N THR A 144 16.37 5.29 -7.36
CA THR A 144 17.25 4.11 -7.47
C THR A 144 18.59 4.37 -6.80
N ASN A 145 19.37 3.31 -6.63
CA ASN A 145 20.71 3.36 -6.04
C ASN A 145 21.74 4.16 -6.87
N LEU A 146 21.38 4.54 -8.09
CA LEU A 146 22.17 5.43 -8.95
C LEU A 146 21.81 6.92 -8.75
N ASN A 147 21.01 7.26 -7.74
CA ASN A 147 20.47 8.60 -7.48
C ASN A 147 19.60 9.15 -8.63
N GLU A 148 19.06 8.27 -9.48
CA GLU A 148 18.10 8.65 -10.52
C GLU A 148 16.70 8.79 -9.90
N ILE A 149 15.94 9.78 -10.38
CA ILE A 149 14.54 10.00 -10.00
C ILE A 149 13.67 9.79 -11.22
N PHE A 150 12.84 8.76 -11.19
CA PHE A 150 11.86 8.47 -12.23
C PHE A 150 10.50 9.01 -11.82
N LEU A 151 9.97 9.94 -12.63
CA LEU A 151 8.60 10.40 -12.51
C LEU A 151 7.73 9.67 -13.53
N ILE A 152 6.86 8.79 -13.04
CA ILE A 152 5.89 8.09 -13.87
C ILE A 152 4.61 8.93 -13.86
N ARG A 153 4.23 9.43 -15.03
CA ARG A 153 2.97 10.15 -15.24
C ARG A 153 2.01 9.29 -16.04
N LYS A 154 0.83 9.03 -15.47
CA LYS A 154 -0.20 8.14 -16.03
C LYS A 154 0.32 6.74 -16.36
N LEU A 155 0.06 5.79 -15.48
CA LEU A 155 0.23 4.38 -15.77
C LEU A 155 -0.59 3.97 -17.01
N LYS A 156 0.07 3.80 -18.15
CA LYS A 156 -0.55 3.24 -19.36
C LYS A 156 -0.66 1.73 -19.18
N GLY A 157 -1.86 1.24 -18.94
CA GLY A 157 -2.10 -0.18 -18.73
C GLY A 157 -1.87 -1.00 -19.99
N ILE A 158 -1.42 -2.23 -19.79
CA ILE A 158 -1.72 -3.32 -20.71
C ILE A 158 -3.09 -3.81 -20.26
N ASN A 159 -4.13 -3.76 -21.11
CA ASN A 159 -5.40 -4.40 -20.75
C ASN A 159 -5.12 -5.91 -20.67
N LEU A 160 -5.04 -6.45 -19.46
CA LEU A 160 -5.08 -7.88 -19.24
C LEU A 160 -6.53 -8.31 -19.39
N ASN A 161 -6.97 -8.54 -20.62
CA ASN A 161 -8.17 -9.34 -20.87
C ASN A 161 -7.81 -10.76 -20.43
N ILE A 162 -8.16 -11.11 -19.19
CA ILE A 162 -8.25 -12.49 -18.73
C ILE A 162 -9.71 -12.88 -18.84
#